data_AF-A0A956PU48-F1
#
_entry.id   AF-A0A956PU48-F1
#
_cell.length_a   1.000
_cell.length_b   1.000
_cell.length_c   1.000
_cell.angle_alpha   90.00
_cell.angle_beta   90.00
_cell.angle_gamma   90.00
#
_symmetry.space_group_name_H-M   'P 1'
#
loop_
_entity.id
_entity.type
_entity.pdbx_description
1 polymer ?
#
loop_
_entity_poly.entity_id
_entity_poly.type
_entity_poly.pdbx_seq_one_letter_code
_entity_poly.pdbx_strand_id
1 'polypeptide(L)'
;FLIGNVIVLTFLTVGQLAAIYAGAALAPEVARTATLLSPLINGVATITLSIIVDPGCATIVDDAIKGERELEDVETMTFWLALGSVIGTSLAQLLFLPGAWFIGEIAKLVGKILGVL
;
A
#
# COMPACT_ATOMS: atom_id res chain seq x y z
N PHE A 1 1.99 -14.46 -5.67
CA PHE A 1 2.05 -13.02 -5.97
C PHE A 1 0.67 -12.34 -5.89
N LEU A 2 -0.42 -12.95 -6.39
CA LEU A 2 -1.79 -12.37 -6.33
C LEU A 2 -2.27 -11.97 -4.92
N ILE A 3 -2.05 -12.80 -3.89
CA ILE A 3 -2.38 -12.42 -2.50
C ILE A 3 -1.52 -11.24 -2.04
N GLY A 4 -0.24 -11.23 -2.43
CA GLY A 4 0.67 -10.10 -2.19
C GLY A 4 0.15 -8.80 -2.81
N ASN A 5 -0.39 -8.86 -4.03
CA ASN A 5 -1.03 -7.72 -4.69
C ASN A 5 -2.19 -7.14 -3.87
N VAL A 6 -3.08 -8.00 -3.35
CA VAL A 6 -4.18 -7.55 -2.48
C VAL A 6 -3.66 -6.83 -1.23
N ILE A 7 -2.69 -7.43 -0.55
CA ILE A 7 -2.11 -6.86 0.68
C ILE A 7 -1.46 -5.52 0.39
N VAL A 8 -0.63 -5.45 -0.64
CA VAL A 8 0.11 -4.23 -1.00
C VAL A 8 -0.85 -3.11 -1.41
N LEU A 9 -1.86 -3.41 -2.23
CA LEU A 9 -2.85 -2.41 -2.66
C LEU A 9 -3.72 -1.92 -1.51
N THR A 10 -3.95 -2.75 -0.50
CA THR A 10 -4.58 -2.34 0.76
C THR A 10 -3.78 -1.21 1.43
N PHE A 11 -2.46 -1.39 1.58
CA PHE A 11 -1.59 -0.39 2.20
C PHE A 11 -1.43 0.88 1.35
N LEU A 12 -1.26 0.73 0.04
CA LEU A 12 -1.18 1.86 -0.89
C LEU A 12 -2.45 2.72 -0.86
N THR A 13 -3.62 2.09 -0.71
CA THR A 13 -4.89 2.81 -0.67
C THR A 13 -5.12 3.51 0.67
N VAL A 14 -4.86 2.83 1.79
CA VAL A 14 -5.18 3.37 3.11
C VAL A 14 -4.19 4.45 3.56
N GLY A 15 -2.92 4.37 3.15
CA GLY A 15 -1.82 5.17 3.69
C GLY A 15 -2.05 6.68 3.61
N GLN A 16 -2.50 7.18 2.45
CA GLN A 16 -2.69 8.62 2.25
C GLN A 16 -3.84 9.18 3.09
N LEU A 17 -5.01 8.54 3.06
CA LEU A 17 -6.18 9.01 3.80
C LEU A 17 -5.95 8.89 5.31
N ALA A 18 -5.32 7.80 5.76
CA ALA A 18 -4.98 7.60 7.16
C ALA A 18 -4.01 8.67 7.67
N ALA A 19 -3.00 9.06 6.87
CA ALA A 19 -2.04 10.10 7.25
C ALA A 19 -2.68 11.49 7.37
N ILE A 20 -3.57 11.84 6.43
CA ILE A 20 -4.33 13.10 6.49
C ILE A 20 -5.21 13.11 7.74
N TYR A 21 -5.95 12.03 7.99
CA TYR A 21 -6.82 11.93 9.17
C TYR A 21 -6.03 11.96 10.47
N ALA A 22 -4.89 11.27 10.54
CA ALA A 22 -4.00 11.28 11.69
C ALA A 22 -3.55 12.71 12.03
N GLY A 23 -3.11 13.47 11.02
CA GLY A 23 -2.68 14.85 11.22
C GLY A 23 -3.83 15.80 11.54
N ALA A 24 -5.01 15.62 10.94
CA ALA A 24 -6.13 16.52 11.15
C ALA A 24 -6.86 16.29 12.48
N ALA A 25 -7.01 15.04 12.92
CA ALA A 25 -7.89 14.67 14.03
C ALA A 25 -7.20 14.02 15.24
N LEU A 26 -6.06 13.35 15.06
CA LEU A 26 -5.44 12.54 16.13
C LEU A 26 -4.17 13.17 16.74
N ALA A 27 -3.43 13.93 15.94
CA ALA A 27 -2.18 14.58 16.33
C ALA A 27 -2.05 15.97 15.68
N PRO A 28 -3.00 16.91 15.92
CA PRO A 28 -3.02 18.23 15.28
C PRO A 28 -1.73 19.04 15.52
N GLU A 29 -1.09 18.86 16.66
CA GLU A 29 0.19 19.47 17.03
C GLU A 29 1.36 19.08 16.10
N VAL A 30 1.26 17.92 15.44
CA VAL A 30 2.26 17.40 14.47
C VAL A 30 1.61 17.06 13.12
N ALA A 31 0.55 17.77 12.75
CA ALA A 31 -0.24 17.50 11.55
C ALA A 31 0.58 17.40 10.26
N ARG A 32 1.57 18.31 10.11
CA ARG A 32 2.49 18.32 8.97
C ARG A 32 3.36 17.06 8.96
N THR A 33 3.93 16.70 10.10
CA THR A 33 4.75 15.48 10.24
C THR A 33 3.93 14.23 9.93
N ALA A 34 2.71 14.12 10.46
CA ALA A 34 1.81 12.99 10.18
C ALA A 34 1.52 12.85 8.68
N THR A 35 1.19 13.96 8.00
CA THR A 35 0.90 13.93 6.56
C THR A 35 2.14 13.56 5.73
N LEU A 36 3.33 13.99 6.16
CA LEU A 36 4.61 13.69 5.51
C LEU A 36 5.10 12.25 5.74
N LEU A 37 4.44 11.46 6.60
CA LEU A 37 4.71 10.03 6.71
C LEU A 37 4.06 9.20 5.59
N SER A 38 3.04 9.72 4.90
CA SER A 38 2.36 9.00 3.80
C SER A 38 3.31 8.53 2.69
N PRO A 39 4.22 9.37 2.15
CA PRO A 39 5.18 8.93 1.13
C PRO A 39 6.06 7.77 1.58
N LEU A 40 6.43 7.70 2.87
CA LEU A 40 7.22 6.58 3.40
C LEU A 40 6.41 5.27 3.36
N ILE A 41 5.15 5.32 3.78
CA ILE A 41 4.23 4.16 3.76
C ILE A 41 4.03 3.67 2.33
N ASN A 42 3.76 4.59 1.40
CA ASN A 42 3.59 4.27 -0.02
C ASN A 42 4.89 3.74 -0.64
N GLY A 43 6.04 4.28 -0.25
CA GLY A 43 7.35 3.79 -0.67
C GLY A 43 7.57 2.33 -0.26
N VAL A 44 7.33 2.00 1.02
CA VAL A 44 7.45 0.62 1.52
C VAL A 44 6.49 -0.32 0.78
N ALA A 45 5.24 0.09 0.58
CA ALA A 45 4.25 -0.72 -0.13
C ALA A 45 4.65 -0.92 -1.61
N THR A 46 5.17 0.11 -2.27
CA THR A 46 5.64 0.03 -3.66
C THR A 46 6.86 -0.88 -3.81
N ILE A 47 7.83 -0.80 -2.89
CA ILE A 47 8.97 -1.72 -2.86
C ILE A 47 8.49 -3.17 -2.63
N THR A 48 7.49 -3.34 -1.77
CA THR A 48 6.90 -4.66 -1.53
C THR A 48 6.20 -5.19 -2.78
N LEU A 49 5.51 -4.32 -3.54
CA LEU A 49 4.94 -4.65 -4.84
C LEU A 49 6.02 -5.17 -5.79
N SER A 50 7.14 -4.45 -5.90
CA SER A 50 8.18 -4.77 -6.87
C SER A 50 8.96 -6.04 -6.56
N ILE A 51 9.05 -6.42 -5.29
CA ILE A 51 9.75 -7.64 -4.87
C ILE A 51 8.83 -8.87 -4.91
N ILE A 52 7.52 -8.71 -4.65
CA ILE A 52 6.60 -9.84 -4.45
C ILE A 52 5.67 -10.05 -5.66
N VAL A 53 5.18 -8.95 -6.26
CA VAL A 53 4.16 -8.98 -7.30
C VAL A 53 4.79 -9.02 -8.68
N ASP A 54 5.68 -8.08 -8.96
CA ASP A 54 6.28 -7.90 -10.29
C ASP A 54 6.99 -9.16 -10.82
N PRO A 55 7.79 -9.91 -10.03
CA PRO A 55 8.46 -11.11 -10.54
C PRO A 55 7.48 -12.21 -10.96
N GLY A 56 6.36 -12.35 -10.23
CA GLY A 56 5.32 -13.31 -10.56
C GLY A 56 4.61 -12.95 -11.87
N CYS A 57 4.36 -11.66 -12.09
CA CYS A 57 3.81 -11.18 -13.35
C CYS A 57 4.78 -11.38 -14.52
N ALA A 58 6.05 -11.04 -14.32
CA ALA A 58 7.08 -11.17 -15.34
C ALA A 58 7.25 -12.62 -15.81
N THR A 59 7.27 -13.60 -14.89
CA THR A 59 7.38 -15.02 -15.27
C THR A 59 6.22 -15.48 -16.16
N ILE A 60 4.98 -15.14 -15.83
CA ILE A 60 3.82 -15.56 -16.63
C ILE A 60 3.85 -14.94 -18.03
N VAL A 61 4.23 -13.66 -18.12
CA VAL A 61 4.37 -12.96 -19.41
C VAL A 61 5.50 -13.55 -20.24
N ASP A 62 6.66 -13.83 -19.62
CA ASP A 62 7.81 -14.41 -20.29
C ASP A 62 7.50 -15.82 -20.83
N ASP A 63 6.81 -16.65 -20.05
CA ASP A 63 6.38 -18.00 -20.47
C ASP A 63 5.41 -17.93 -21.65
N ALA A 64 4.48 -16.98 -21.63
CA ALA A 64 3.50 -16.79 -22.71
C ALA A 64 4.18 -16.31 -24.01
N ILE A 65 5.17 -15.41 -23.91
CA ILE A 65 5.96 -14.97 -25.07
C ILE A 65 6.76 -16.12 -25.68
N LYS A 66 7.28 -17.04 -24.85
CA LYS A 66 8.00 -18.24 -25.31
C LYS A 66 7.10 -19.33 -25.88
N GLY A 67 5.77 -19.19 -25.74
CA GLY A 67 4.80 -20.23 -26.10
C GLY A 67 4.76 -21.41 -25.12
N GLU A 68 5.34 -21.25 -23.93
CA GLU A 68 5.29 -22.25 -22.84
C GLU A 68 3.98 -22.16 -22.04
N ARG A 69 3.25 -21.04 -22.19
CA ARG A 69 1.91 -20.77 -21.67
C ARG A 69 1.01 -20.16 -22.73
N GLU A 70 -0.30 -20.27 -22.53
CA GLU A 70 -1.29 -19.61 -23.36
C GLU A 70 -1.44 -18.13 -22.98
N LEU A 71 -1.78 -17.27 -23.96
CA LEU A 71 -2.04 -15.86 -23.68
C LEU A 71 -3.23 -15.65 -22.73
N GLU A 72 -4.17 -16.59 -22.67
CA GLU A 72 -5.29 -16.59 -21.74
C GLU A 72 -4.83 -16.61 -20.26
N ASP A 73 -3.67 -17.19 -19.96
CA ASP A 73 -3.08 -17.15 -18.61
C ASP A 73 -2.69 -15.73 -18.22
N VAL A 74 -2.20 -14.93 -19.18
CA VAL A 74 -1.84 -13.52 -18.96
C VAL A 74 -3.10 -12.70 -18.72
N GLU A 75 -4.15 -12.89 -19.53
CA GLU A 75 -5.44 -12.22 -19.38
C GLU A 75 -6.08 -12.54 -18.03
N THR A 76 -6.08 -13.83 -17.66
CA THR A 76 -6.58 -14.32 -16.37
C THR A 76 -5.80 -13.72 -15.21
N MET A 77 -4.46 -13.68 -15.30
CA MET A 77 -3.63 -13.00 -14.30
C MET A 77 -4.00 -11.52 -14.16
N THR A 78 -4.11 -10.79 -15.27
CA THR A 78 -4.47 -9.36 -15.25
C THR A 78 -5.84 -9.15 -14.62
N PHE A 79 -6.82 -10.01 -14.93
CA PHE A 79 -8.13 -9.98 -14.30
C PHE A 79 -8.03 -10.14 -12.77
N TRP A 80 -7.28 -11.14 -12.28
CA TRP A 80 -7.12 -11.36 -10.84
C TRP A 80 -6.34 -10.25 -10.13
N LEU A 81 -5.36 -9.64 -10.80
CA LEU A 81 -4.65 -8.46 -10.27
C LEU A 81 -5.60 -7.26 -10.14
N ALA A 82 -6.42 -7.02 -11.17
CA ALA A 82 -7.43 -5.96 -11.17
C ALA A 82 -8.49 -6.20 -10.08
N LEU A 83 -9.02 -7.41 -9.98
CA LEU A 83 -9.95 -7.79 -8.91
C LEU A 83 -9.30 -7.65 -7.53
N GLY A 84 -8.02 -8.00 -7.42
CA GLY A 84 -7.23 -7.82 -6.20
C GLY A 84 -7.14 -6.37 -5.75
N SER A 85 -7.14 -5.41 -6.70
CA SER A 85 -7.18 -3.97 -6.36
C SER A 85 -8.50 -3.58 -5.71
N VAL A 86 -9.63 -4.06 -6.24
CA VAL A 86 -10.97 -3.83 -5.69
C VAL A 86 -11.08 -4.43 -4.28
N ILE A 87 -10.59 -5.65 -4.10
CA ILE A 87 -10.56 -6.33 -2.79
C ILE A 87 -9.66 -5.56 -1.82
N GLY A 88 -8.46 -5.17 -2.25
CA GLY A 88 -7.51 -4.42 -1.42
C GLY A 88 -8.07 -3.07 -0.97
N THR A 89 -8.74 -2.32 -1.85
CA THR A 89 -9.42 -1.07 -1.50
C THR A 89 -10.55 -1.29 -0.49
N SER A 90 -11.25 -2.42 -0.57
CA SER A 90 -12.30 -2.77 0.40
C SER A 90 -11.70 -3.08 1.77
N LEU A 91 -10.59 -3.84 1.81
CA LEU A 91 -9.84 -4.12 3.05
C LEU A 91 -9.22 -2.85 3.63
N ALA A 92 -8.84 -1.88 2.80
CA ALA A 92 -8.25 -0.62 3.23
C ALA A 92 -9.21 0.16 4.15
N GLN A 93 -10.53 0.03 3.94
CA GLN A 93 -11.52 0.68 4.80
C GLN A 93 -11.47 0.14 6.23
N LEU A 94 -11.20 -1.16 6.41
CA LEU A 94 -11.05 -1.77 7.73
C LEU A 94 -9.78 -1.29 8.44
N LEU A 95 -8.71 -1.03 7.67
CA LEU A 95 -7.43 -0.56 8.20
C LEU A 95 -7.35 0.97 8.35
N PHE A 96 -8.37 1.72 7.92
CA PHE A 96 -8.34 3.18 7.91
C PHE A 96 -8.10 3.77 9.31
N LEU A 97 -8.97 3.46 10.27
CA LEU A 97 -8.86 3.97 11.64
C LEU A 97 -7.61 3.46 12.38
N PRO A 98 -7.29 2.14 12.40
CA PRO A 98 -6.09 1.68 13.08
C PRO A 98 -4.80 2.20 12.41
N GLY A 99 -4.79 2.32 11.08
CA GLY A 99 -3.69 2.91 10.34
C GLY A 99 -3.49 4.38 10.70
N ALA A 100 -4.57 5.17 10.79
CA ALA A 100 -4.47 6.57 11.18
C ALA A 100 -3.96 6.74 12.61
N TRP A 101 -4.43 5.89 13.53
CA TRP A 101 -3.93 5.91 14.92
C TRP A 101 -2.44 5.59 14.99
N PHE A 102 -2.00 4.54 14.27
CA PHE A 102 -0.59 4.19 14.19
C PHE A 102 0.27 5.34 13.64
N ILE A 103 -0.15 5.97 12.53
CA ILE A 103 0.57 7.10 11.93
C ILE A 103 0.63 8.29 12.90
N GLY A 104 -0.45 8.57 13.63
CA GLY A 104 -0.50 9.65 14.63
C GLY A 104 0.51 9.45 15.75
N GLU A 105 0.62 8.23 16.29
CA GLU A 105 1.59 7.93 17.35
C GLU A 105 3.04 8.00 16.86
N ILE A 106 3.32 7.51 15.64
CA ILE A 106 4.64 7.68 15.02
C ILE A 106 4.95 9.17 14.79
N ALA A 107 3.98 9.96 14.34
CA ALA A 107 4.16 11.40 14.14
C ALA A 107 4.50 12.13 15.44
N LYS A 108 3.83 11.80 16.55
CA LYS A 108 4.15 12.35 17.88
C LYS A 108 5.55 11.96 18.34
N LEU A 109 5.95 10.70 18.11
CA LEU A 109 7.30 10.23 18.42
C LEU A 109 8.35 11.03 17.64
N VAL A 110 8.15 11.20 16.34
CA VAL A 110 9.05 12.02 15.49
C VAL A 110 9.05 13.47 15.96
N GLY A 111 7.89 14.05 16.30
CA GLY A 111 7.79 15.41 16.81
C GLY A 111 8.61 15.65 18.08
N LYS A 112 8.58 14.69 19.02
CA LYS A 112 9.41 14.72 20.24
C LYS A 112 10.91 14.66 19.92
N ILE A 113 11.30 13.80 18.98
CA ILE A 113 12.71 13.67 18.56
C ILE A 113 13.22 14.98 17.93
N LEU A 114 12.37 15.66 17.16
CA LEU A 114 12.70 16.92 16.50
C LEU A 114 12.61 18.15 17.42
N GLY A 115 12.16 17.99 18.67
CA GLY A 115 11.97 19.09 19.62
C GLY A 115 10.83 20.04 19.25
N VAL A 116 9.87 19.57 18.46
CA VAL A 116 8.66 20.34 18.04
C VAL A 116 7.49 20.09 19.02
N LEU A 117 7.61 19.07 19.86
CA LEU A 117 6.72 18.70 20.98
C LEU A 117 7.52 18.64 22.28
#